data_AF-A0A7S2PZZ6-F1
#
_entry.id   AF-A0A7S2PZZ6-F1
#
_cell.length_a   1.000
_cell.length_b   1.000
_cell.length_c   1.000
_cell.angle_alpha   90.00
_cell.angle_beta   90.00
_cell.angle_gamma   90.00
#
_symmetry.space_group_name_H-M   'P 1'
#
loop_
_entity.id
_entity.type
_entity.pdbx_description
1 polymer ?
#
loop_
_entity_poly.entity_id
_entity_poly.type
_entity_poly.pdbx_seq_one_letter_code
_entity_poly.pdbx_strand_id
1 'polypeptide(L)'
;NNVEVTAAIINDDNDHEYRVMLLMDHREFGQRTREVRNYLHEVESRINRRFNGTYCEILSLKAADYMFVARKISRATGQVVEERLFDLIIERKDVGDLASCLINKSKDFKPLSFFEAQMHKLVHCGIDRKIFLVEGDEDNFQWRTEGGGPASEDEKRKRRLRIKTTRLLVEHGRFRGVELVCTKFKDR
;
A
#
# COMPACT_ATOMS: atom_id res chain seq x y z
N ASN A 1 -58.55 -8.29 24.43
CA ASN A 1 -57.61 -7.15 24.50
C ASN A 1 -56.22 -7.65 24.85
N ASN A 2 -55.30 -7.46 23.92
CA ASN A 2 -53.86 -7.26 24.09
C ASN A 2 -52.99 -8.47 24.46
N VAL A 3 -51.92 -8.81 23.75
CA VAL A 3 -51.31 -8.45 22.46
C VAL A 3 -50.39 -9.65 22.17
N GLU A 4 -50.50 -10.29 21.00
CA GLU A 4 -49.43 -11.15 20.50
C GLU A 4 -48.21 -10.27 20.24
N VAL A 5 -47.21 -10.35 21.12
CA VAL A 5 -45.88 -9.80 20.83
C VAL A 5 -45.19 -10.81 19.93
N THR A 6 -45.50 -10.77 18.63
CA THR A 6 -44.62 -11.32 17.62
C THR A 6 -43.34 -10.50 17.66
N ALA A 7 -42.34 -11.03 18.36
CA ALA A 7 -40.97 -10.59 18.20
C ALA A 7 -40.61 -10.82 16.73
N ALA A 8 -40.73 -9.77 15.93
CA ALA A 8 -40.10 -9.71 14.64
C ALA A 8 -38.60 -9.89 14.89
N ILE A 9 -38.12 -11.10 14.66
CA ILE A 9 -36.72 -11.34 14.38
C ILE A 9 -36.48 -10.57 13.08
N ILE A 10 -36.09 -9.31 13.19
CA ILE A 10 -35.60 -8.52 12.08
C ILE A 10 -34.30 -9.20 11.67
N ASN A 11 -34.36 -10.05 10.66
CA ASN A 11 -33.21 -10.55 9.93
C ASN A 11 -32.57 -9.38 9.17
N ASP A 12 -31.92 -8.44 9.88
CA ASP A 12 -31.22 -7.28 9.29
C ASP A 12 -29.99 -7.70 8.43
N ASP A 13 -29.57 -8.96 8.54
CA ASP A 13 -28.44 -9.51 7.79
C ASP A 13 -28.73 -9.79 6.30
N ASN A 14 -29.99 -9.77 5.85
CA ASN A 14 -30.33 -10.04 4.45
C ASN A 14 -30.39 -8.78 3.55
N ASP A 15 -30.53 -7.58 4.11
CA ASP A 15 -30.68 -6.35 3.31
C ASP A 15 -29.33 -5.75 2.87
N HIS A 16 -28.24 -6.28 3.43
CA HIS A 16 -26.92 -5.75 3.26
C HIS A 16 -25.92 -6.84 2.82
N GLU A 17 -24.87 -6.39 2.13
CA GLU A 17 -23.71 -7.18 1.80
C GLU A 17 -22.48 -6.52 2.41
N TYR A 18 -21.60 -7.31 3.02
CA TYR A 18 -20.28 -6.83 3.42
C TYR A 18 -19.26 -7.19 2.36
N ARG A 19 -18.43 -6.20 1.99
CA ARG A 19 -17.30 -6.41 1.08
C ARG A 19 -16.03 -5.82 1.65
N VAL A 20 -14.95 -6.60 1.61
CA VAL A 20 -13.60 -6.11 1.91
C VAL A 20 -13.00 -5.54 0.63
N MET A 21 -12.59 -4.27 0.68
CA MET A 21 -12.03 -3.52 -0.43
C MET A 21 -10.57 -3.21 -0.17
N LEU A 22 -9.73 -3.34 -1.20
CA LEU A 22 -8.36 -2.82 -1.25
C LEU A 22 -8.36 -1.39 -1.80
N LEU A 23 -7.95 -0.43 -1.00
CA LEU A 23 -7.75 0.95 -1.42
C LEU A 23 -6.28 1.16 -1.80
N MET A 24 -6.01 1.77 -2.96
CA MET A 24 -4.66 1.96 -3.50
C MET A 24 -4.38 3.44 -3.77
N ASP A 25 -3.28 3.98 -3.22
CA ASP A 25 -2.89 5.38 -3.41
C ASP A 25 -2.39 5.63 -4.82
N HIS A 26 -2.99 6.60 -5.50
CA HIS A 26 -2.70 6.85 -6.90
C HIS A 26 -1.42 7.69 -7.15
N ARG A 27 -0.90 8.37 -6.13
CA ARG A 27 0.22 9.33 -6.27
C ARG A 27 1.57 8.64 -6.35
N GLU A 28 1.67 7.43 -5.80
CA GLU A 28 2.91 6.68 -5.65
C GLU A 28 3.28 5.86 -6.90
N PHE A 29 2.49 5.97 -7.99
CA PHE A 29 2.69 5.20 -9.22
C PHE A 29 2.83 6.09 -10.47
N GLY A 30 3.29 7.34 -10.29
CA GLY A 30 3.59 8.24 -11.41
C GLY A 30 2.36 8.69 -12.20
N GLN A 31 1.17 8.67 -11.59
CA GLN A 31 -0.05 9.16 -12.24
C GLN A 31 0.04 10.67 -12.49
N ARG A 32 0.51 11.06 -13.67
CA ARG A 32 0.32 12.41 -14.22
C ARG A 32 -0.84 12.48 -15.22
N THR A 33 -1.30 11.35 -15.77
CA THR A 33 -2.46 11.29 -16.67
C THR A 33 -3.20 9.94 -16.56
N ARG A 34 -4.53 9.97 -16.72
CA ARG A 34 -5.45 8.81 -16.71
C ARG A 34 -5.27 7.83 -17.89
N GLU A 35 -4.39 8.17 -18.83
CA GLU A 35 -4.39 7.61 -20.19
C GLU A 35 -3.32 6.53 -20.43
N VAL A 36 -2.41 6.30 -19.48
CA VAL A 36 -1.40 5.24 -19.57
C VAL A 36 -1.84 4.08 -18.67
N ARG A 37 -2.05 2.89 -19.24
CA ARG A 37 -2.22 1.64 -18.48
C ARG A 37 -1.06 1.52 -17.49
N ASN A 38 -1.34 1.81 -16.23
CA ASN A 38 -0.34 1.84 -15.18
C ASN A 38 -0.46 0.57 -14.32
N TYR A 39 0.60 0.29 -13.56
CA TYR A 39 0.69 -0.86 -12.67
C TYR A 39 -0.55 -1.02 -11.76
N LEU A 40 -1.10 0.08 -11.22
CA LEU A 40 -2.29 0.00 -10.37
C LEU A 40 -3.54 -0.45 -11.12
N HIS A 41 -3.76 -0.01 -12.36
CA HIS A 41 -4.87 -0.49 -13.17
C HIS A 41 -4.70 -1.97 -13.57
N GLU A 42 -3.47 -2.46 -13.73
CA GLU A 42 -3.21 -3.89 -13.92
C GLU A 42 -3.52 -4.69 -12.65
N VAL A 43 -3.09 -4.20 -11.48
CA VAL A 43 -3.43 -4.79 -10.18
C VAL A 43 -4.94 -4.80 -9.97
N GLU A 44 -5.61 -3.68 -10.23
CA GLU A 44 -7.06 -3.53 -10.15
C GLU A 44 -7.78 -4.54 -11.04
N SER A 45 -7.39 -4.60 -12.32
CA SER A 45 -7.94 -5.53 -13.30
C SER A 45 -7.76 -6.99 -12.88
N ARG A 46 -6.60 -7.35 -12.32
CA ARG A 46 -6.30 -8.71 -11.86
C ARG A 46 -7.14 -9.10 -10.65
N ILE A 47 -7.25 -8.22 -9.65
CA ILE A 47 -8.02 -8.45 -8.42
C ILE A 47 -9.51 -8.56 -8.75
N ASN A 48 -10.05 -7.58 -9.47
CA ASN A 48 -11.47 -7.56 -9.81
C ASN A 48 -11.88 -8.78 -10.65
N ARG A 49 -11.02 -9.21 -11.59
CA ARG A 49 -11.23 -10.45 -12.34
C ARG A 49 -11.18 -11.69 -11.44
N ARG A 50 -10.22 -11.76 -10.50
CA ARG A 50 -10.03 -12.92 -9.60
C ARG A 50 -11.22 -13.16 -8.67
N PHE A 51 -11.89 -12.09 -8.26
CA PHE A 51 -13.01 -12.13 -7.33
C PHE A 51 -14.37 -11.87 -7.99
N ASN A 52 -14.41 -11.71 -9.31
CA ASN A 52 -15.61 -11.48 -10.10
C ASN A 52 -16.48 -10.32 -9.58
N GLY A 53 -15.88 -9.14 -9.44
CA GLY A 53 -16.56 -7.93 -8.99
C GLY A 53 -15.59 -6.80 -8.68
N THR A 54 -16.08 -5.72 -8.08
CA THR A 54 -15.23 -4.61 -7.63
C THR A 54 -14.77 -4.87 -6.20
N TYR A 55 -13.47 -5.08 -6.03
CA TYR A 55 -12.79 -5.38 -4.77
C TYR A 55 -11.58 -4.47 -4.50
N CYS A 56 -11.31 -3.53 -5.40
CA CYS A 56 -10.26 -2.55 -5.23
C CYS A 56 -10.60 -1.22 -5.88
N GLU A 57 -10.05 -0.14 -5.33
CA GLU A 57 -10.26 1.23 -5.79
C GLU A 57 -8.95 2.01 -5.75
N ILE A 58 -8.79 2.91 -6.71
CA ILE A 58 -7.63 3.80 -6.81
C ILE A 58 -8.07 5.21 -6.39
N LEU A 59 -7.48 5.74 -5.32
CA LEU A 59 -7.82 7.05 -4.75
C LEU A 59 -6.62 7.72 -4.05
N SER A 60 -6.80 8.91 -3.50
CA SER A 60 -5.79 9.58 -2.68
C SER A 60 -5.96 9.20 -1.21
N LEU A 61 -4.99 8.48 -0.65
CA LEU A 61 -4.95 8.10 0.75
C LEU A 61 -4.23 9.16 1.59
N LYS A 62 -4.46 9.19 2.89
CA LYS A 62 -3.75 10.14 3.79
C LYS A 62 -2.39 9.62 4.23
N ALA A 63 -2.23 8.29 4.26
CA ALA A 63 -1.01 7.59 4.61
C ALA A 63 -0.99 6.22 3.91
N ALA A 64 0.22 5.69 3.68
CA ALA A 64 0.48 4.41 3.03
C ALA A 64 0.01 4.30 1.57
N ASP A 65 0.44 3.22 0.94
CA ASP A 65 0.11 2.90 -0.45
C ASP A 65 -1.14 2.03 -0.57
N TYR A 66 -1.35 1.14 0.41
CA TYR A 66 -2.51 0.26 0.46
C TYR A 66 -3.18 0.24 1.83
N MET A 67 -4.51 0.21 1.81
CA MET A 67 -5.36 0.09 3.00
C MET A 67 -6.52 -0.88 2.71
N PHE A 68 -7.03 -1.56 3.72
CA PHE A 68 -8.22 -2.41 3.58
C PHE A 68 -9.41 -1.80 4.32
N VAL A 69 -10.59 -1.80 3.70
CA VAL A 69 -11.82 -1.36 4.35
C VAL A 69 -12.91 -2.42 4.22
N ALA A 70 -13.75 -2.58 5.24
CA ALA A 70 -15.00 -3.32 5.16
C ALA A 70 -16.12 -2.34 4.86
N ARG A 71 -16.86 -2.56 3.77
CA ARG A 71 -18.03 -1.77 3.41
C ARG A 71 -19.30 -2.57 3.59
N LYS A 72 -20.26 -2.00 4.33
CA LYS A 72 -21.65 -2.45 4.34
C LYS A 72 -22.36 -1.78 3.18
N ILE A 73 -22.89 -2.58 2.26
CA ILE A 73 -23.52 -2.14 1.01
C ILE A 73 -24.99 -2.54 1.06
N SER A 74 -25.89 -1.59 0.84
CA SER A 74 -27.32 -1.90 0.72
C SER A 74 -27.56 -2.71 -0.55
N ARG A 75 -28.22 -3.88 -0.44
CA ARG A 75 -28.57 -4.70 -1.61
C ARG A 75 -29.63 -4.03 -2.48
N ALA A 76 -30.49 -3.21 -1.89
CA ALA A 76 -31.57 -2.50 -2.60
C ALA A 76 -31.04 -1.36 -3.49
N THR A 77 -30.03 -0.62 -3.03
CA THR A 77 -29.53 0.59 -3.73
C THR A 77 -28.12 0.44 -4.29
N GLY A 78 -27.37 -0.57 -3.87
CA GLY A 78 -25.94 -0.73 -4.16
C GLY A 78 -25.04 0.31 -3.48
N GLN A 79 -25.58 1.17 -2.62
CA GLN A 79 -24.81 2.22 -1.96
C GLN A 79 -24.09 1.72 -0.72
N VAL A 80 -22.91 2.27 -0.46
CA VAL A 80 -22.17 2.07 0.78
C VAL A 80 -22.86 2.85 1.88
N VAL A 81 -23.36 2.16 2.90
CA VAL A 81 -24.03 2.78 4.05
C VAL A 81 -23.11 2.89 5.26
N GLU A 82 -22.04 2.09 5.29
CA GLU A 82 -21.04 2.11 6.36
C GLU A 82 -19.69 1.64 5.82
N GLU A 83 -18.61 2.24 6.30
CA GLU A 83 -17.23 1.83 6.00
C GLU A 83 -16.42 1.76 7.30
N ARG A 84 -15.66 0.67 7.46
CA ARG A 84 -14.73 0.46 8.57
C ARG A 84 -13.34 0.16 8.05
N LEU A 85 -12.36 0.92 8.54
CA LEU A 85 -10.95 0.69 8.24
C LEU A 85 -10.44 -0.53 9.01
N PHE A 86 -9.77 -1.44 8.31
CA PHE A 86 -9.00 -2.49 8.96
C PHE A 86 -7.76 -1.87 9.62
N ASP A 87 -7.39 -2.45 10.74
CA ASP A 87 -6.17 -2.09 11.46
C ASP A 87 -4.91 -2.68 10.79
N LEU A 88 -4.78 -2.43 9.48
CA LEU A 88 -3.69 -2.89 8.61
C LEU A 88 -3.47 -1.90 7.46
N ILE A 89 -2.24 -1.42 7.32
CA ILE A 89 -1.78 -0.63 6.16
C ILE A 89 -0.47 -1.15 5.59
N ILE A 90 -0.23 -0.85 4.32
CA ILE A 90 0.97 -1.27 3.60
C ILE A 90 1.61 -0.09 2.90
N GLU A 91 2.86 0.21 3.23
CA GLU A 91 3.73 1.10 2.45
C GLU A 91 4.57 0.21 1.52
N ARG A 92 4.44 0.40 0.22
CA ARG A 92 5.10 -0.35 -0.85
C ARG A 92 6.25 0.48 -1.42
N LYS A 93 7.42 -0.13 -1.60
CA LYS A 93 8.52 0.42 -2.40
C LYS A 93 9.12 -0.66 -3.27
N ASP A 94 9.31 -0.40 -4.57
CA ASP A 94 10.27 -1.22 -5.31
C ASP A 94 11.71 -0.80 -4.97
N VAL A 95 12.68 -1.67 -5.25
CA VAL A 95 14.10 -1.43 -4.93
C VAL A 95 14.65 -0.15 -5.58
N GLY A 96 14.14 0.27 -6.74
CA GLY A 96 14.52 1.51 -7.42
C GLY A 96 14.03 2.74 -6.68
N ASP A 97 12.75 2.73 -6.31
CA ASP A 97 12.13 3.79 -5.50
C ASP A 97 12.76 3.87 -4.11
N LEU A 98 13.00 2.74 -3.46
CA LEU A 98 13.66 2.67 -2.16
C LEU A 98 15.08 3.26 -2.22
N ALA A 99 15.88 2.90 -3.23
CA ALA A 99 17.21 3.47 -3.40
C ALA A 99 17.15 5.00 -3.50
N SER A 100 16.19 5.51 -4.28
CA SER A 100 15.99 6.95 -4.48
C SER A 100 15.60 7.64 -3.16
N CYS A 101 14.67 7.06 -2.40
CA CYS A 101 14.22 7.59 -1.10
C CYS A 101 15.33 7.60 -0.03
N LEU A 102 16.28 6.67 -0.11
CA LEU A 102 17.44 6.56 0.80
C LEU A 102 18.59 7.51 0.41
N ILE A 103 18.56 8.12 -0.78
CA ILE A 103 19.56 9.09 -1.23
C ILE A 103 19.02 10.52 -1.08
N ASN A 104 17.75 10.73 -1.41
CA ASN A 104 17.14 12.04 -1.45
C ASN A 104 16.76 12.54 -0.06
N LYS A 105 16.99 13.83 0.19
CA LYS A 105 16.53 14.52 1.40
C LYS A 105 15.03 14.77 1.34
N SER A 106 14.39 14.77 2.50
CA SER A 106 13.01 15.23 2.61
C SER A 106 12.93 16.72 2.24
N LYS A 107 11.92 17.08 1.43
CA LYS A 107 11.63 18.49 1.11
C LYS A 107 11.00 19.21 2.29
N ASP A 108 10.12 18.49 3.00
CA ASP A 108 9.23 19.07 4.01
C ASP A 108 9.73 18.88 5.45
N PHE A 109 10.64 17.90 5.68
CA PHE A 109 11.10 17.52 7.02
C PHE A 109 12.62 17.47 7.11
N LYS A 110 13.30 18.59 6.89
CA LYS A 110 14.76 18.67 7.08
C LYS A 110 15.10 18.58 8.59
N PRO A 111 16.14 17.83 9.00
CA PRO A 111 17.21 17.24 8.21
C PRO A 111 16.98 15.80 7.72
N LEU A 112 15.78 15.24 7.85
CA LEU A 112 15.50 13.83 7.53
C LEU A 112 15.67 13.53 6.03
N SER A 113 16.09 12.31 5.72
CA SER A 113 15.91 11.71 4.39
C SER A 113 14.43 11.56 4.06
N PHE A 114 14.12 11.42 2.78
CA PHE A 114 12.75 11.17 2.34
C PHE A 114 12.21 9.88 2.97
N PHE A 115 13.03 8.83 3.00
CA PHE A 115 12.71 7.57 3.65
C PHE A 115 12.36 7.74 5.14
N GLU A 116 13.19 8.45 5.92
CA GLU A 116 12.94 8.66 7.35
C GLU A 116 11.63 9.42 7.60
N ALA A 117 11.32 10.42 6.77
CA ALA A 117 10.06 11.15 6.87
C ALA A 117 8.84 10.25 6.59
N GLN A 118 8.94 9.37 5.59
CA GLN A 118 7.87 8.39 5.31
C GLN A 118 7.71 7.39 6.45
N MET A 119 8.80 6.80 6.94
CA MET A 119 8.75 5.85 8.04
C MET A 119 8.24 6.49 9.34
N HIS A 120 8.59 7.76 9.59
CA HIS A 120 8.05 8.50 10.73
C HIS A 120 6.52 8.64 10.63
N LYS A 121 5.98 8.99 9.45
CA LYS A 121 4.53 9.07 9.23
C LYS A 121 3.88 7.69 9.40
N LEU A 122 4.50 6.64 8.86
CA LEU A 122 4.00 5.27 8.95
C LEU A 122 3.91 4.81 10.40
N VAL A 123 4.97 5.01 11.20
CA VAL A 123 5.00 4.60 12.61
C VAL A 123 3.94 5.33 13.46
N HIS A 124 3.65 6.59 13.15
CA HIS A 124 2.75 7.43 13.96
C HIS A 124 1.35 7.62 13.37
N CYS A 125 0.92 6.79 12.42
CA CYS A 125 -0.37 6.93 11.75
C CYS A 125 -1.59 6.48 12.58
N GLY A 126 -1.38 5.89 13.77
CA GLY A 126 -2.45 5.44 14.67
C GLY A 126 -3.07 4.08 14.35
N ILE A 127 -2.58 3.38 13.32
CA ILE A 127 -2.96 2.02 12.94
C ILE A 127 -1.92 1.07 13.52
N ASP A 128 -2.27 -0.05 14.15
CA ASP A 128 -1.30 -0.89 14.84
C ASP A 128 -0.49 -1.77 13.87
N ARG A 129 -1.16 -2.47 12.93
CA ARG A 129 -0.45 -3.34 11.97
C ARG A 129 -0.01 -2.58 10.74
N LYS A 130 1.29 -2.56 10.49
CA LYS A 130 1.91 -1.85 9.37
C LYS A 130 2.85 -2.79 8.64
N ILE A 131 2.74 -2.88 7.34
CA ILE A 131 3.66 -3.64 6.50
C ILE A 131 4.48 -2.66 5.67
N PHE A 132 5.80 -2.85 5.67
CA PHE A 132 6.69 -2.25 4.69
C PHE A 132 7.03 -3.30 3.63
N LEU A 133 6.36 -3.21 2.48
CA LEU A 133 6.50 -4.13 1.36
C LEU A 133 7.61 -3.65 0.41
N VAL A 134 8.72 -4.38 0.36
CA VAL A 134 9.82 -4.09 -0.57
C VAL A 134 9.80 -5.07 -1.73
N GLU A 135 9.58 -4.57 -2.94
CA GLU A 135 9.51 -5.37 -4.16
C GLU A 135 10.79 -5.29 -4.99
N GLY A 136 11.14 -6.40 -5.62
CA GLY A 136 12.24 -6.50 -6.57
C GLY A 136 13.56 -6.97 -5.97
N ASP A 137 14.55 -7.10 -6.86
CA ASP A 137 15.84 -7.70 -6.56
C ASP A 137 16.95 -6.67 -6.78
N GLU A 138 17.51 -6.14 -5.70
CA GLU A 138 18.57 -5.14 -5.73
C GLU A 138 19.88 -5.67 -6.35
N ASP A 139 20.09 -6.99 -6.32
CA ASP A 139 21.28 -7.63 -6.89
C ASP A 139 21.19 -7.66 -8.43
N ASN A 140 19.97 -7.76 -8.97
CA ASN A 140 19.69 -7.81 -10.41
C ASN A 140 19.10 -6.52 -11.01
N PHE A 141 18.91 -5.48 -10.21
CA PHE A 141 18.30 -4.24 -10.67
C PHE A 141 19.22 -3.46 -11.63
N GLN A 142 18.66 -2.97 -12.73
CA GLN A 142 19.39 -2.16 -13.72
C GLN A 142 19.54 -0.71 -13.23
N TRP A 143 20.55 -0.48 -12.39
CA TRP A 143 20.86 0.84 -11.86
C TRP A 143 21.33 1.81 -12.94
N ARG A 144 20.63 2.94 -13.09
CA ARG A 144 21.00 4.04 -13.98
C ARG A 144 21.42 5.28 -13.21
N THR A 145 22.27 6.09 -13.84
CA THR A 145 22.62 7.46 -13.43
C THR A 145 21.52 8.43 -13.84
N GLU A 146 21.60 9.68 -13.36
CA GLU A 146 20.67 10.75 -13.77
C GLU A 146 20.69 11.02 -15.28
N GLY A 147 21.84 10.78 -15.95
CA GLY A 147 21.98 10.89 -17.41
C GLY A 147 21.45 9.66 -18.18
N GLY A 148 20.83 8.69 -17.51
CA GLY A 148 20.27 7.48 -18.13
C GLY A 148 21.29 6.39 -18.48
N GLY A 149 22.59 6.64 -18.28
CA GLY A 149 23.65 5.64 -18.44
C GLY A 149 23.71 4.62 -17.31
N PRO A 150 24.41 3.49 -17.48
CA PRO A 150 24.60 2.51 -16.41
C PRO A 150 25.38 3.14 -15.24
N ALA A 151 24.94 2.88 -14.02
CA ALA A 151 25.66 3.29 -12.81
C ALA A 151 27.02 2.56 -12.71
N SER A 152 28.00 3.20 -12.07
CA SER A 152 29.30 2.57 -11.79
C SER A 152 29.15 1.38 -10.82
N GLU A 153 30.07 0.42 -10.83
CA GLU A 153 30.03 -0.72 -9.91
C GLU A 153 30.07 -0.30 -8.43
N ASP A 154 30.82 0.76 -8.10
CA ASP A 154 30.84 1.29 -6.73
C ASP A 154 29.50 1.92 -6.33
N GLU A 155 28.84 2.63 -7.25
CA GLU A 155 27.51 3.19 -7.01
C GLU A 155 26.46 2.09 -6.86
N LYS A 156 26.46 1.07 -7.72
CA LYS A 156 25.61 -0.11 -7.59
C LYS A 156 25.82 -0.78 -6.23
N ARG A 157 27.07 -0.97 -5.82
CA ARG A 157 27.43 -1.54 -4.51
C ARG A 157 26.88 -0.70 -3.36
N LYS A 158 27.04 0.62 -3.41
CA LYS A 158 26.50 1.55 -2.39
C LYS A 158 24.98 1.49 -2.31
N ARG A 159 24.27 1.50 -3.44
CA ARG A 159 22.80 1.40 -3.48
C ARG A 159 22.32 0.07 -2.89
N ARG A 160 22.93 -1.05 -3.28
CA ARG A 160 22.65 -2.38 -2.70
C ARG A 160 22.87 -2.40 -1.19
N LEU A 161 24.01 -1.88 -0.73
CA LEU A 161 24.33 -1.83 0.70
C LEU A 161 23.27 -1.05 1.47
N ARG A 162 22.84 0.12 0.97
CA ARG A 162 21.78 0.92 1.61
C ARG A 162 20.47 0.14 1.73
N ILE A 163 20.02 -0.52 0.65
CA ILE A 163 18.79 -1.32 0.67
C ILE A 163 18.89 -2.46 1.69
N LYS A 164 19.97 -3.23 1.64
CA LYS A 164 20.19 -4.37 2.55
C LYS A 164 20.25 -3.91 4.01
N THR A 165 20.97 -2.82 4.29
CA THR A 165 21.00 -2.23 5.63
C THR A 165 19.61 -1.77 6.08
N THR A 166 18.85 -1.11 5.21
CA THR A 166 17.48 -0.68 5.54
C THR A 166 16.57 -1.86 5.86
N ARG A 167 16.63 -2.95 5.08
CA ARG A 167 15.88 -4.18 5.37
C ARG A 167 16.22 -4.72 6.77
N LEU A 168 17.50 -4.87 7.08
CA LEU A 168 17.95 -5.32 8.40
C LEU A 168 17.46 -4.39 9.52
N LEU A 169 17.49 -3.07 9.31
CA LEU A 169 17.00 -2.12 10.31
C LEU A 169 15.49 -2.29 10.56
N VAL A 170 14.68 -2.45 9.52
CA VAL A 170 13.22 -2.68 9.67
C VAL A 170 12.98 -4.03 10.35
N GLU A 171 13.65 -5.10 9.91
CA GLU A 171 13.54 -6.46 10.46
C GLU A 171 13.93 -6.53 11.94
N HIS A 172 14.99 -5.83 12.34
CA HIS A 172 15.40 -5.72 13.75
C HIS A 172 14.57 -4.73 14.58
N GLY A 173 13.46 -4.24 14.04
CA GLY A 173 12.49 -3.43 14.80
C GLY A 173 12.91 -1.99 15.03
N ARG A 174 13.82 -1.43 14.20
CA ARG A 174 14.15 0.01 14.25
C ARG A 174 12.89 0.89 14.13
N PHE A 175 11.91 0.42 13.36
CA PHE A 175 10.61 1.07 13.18
C PHE A 175 9.55 0.23 13.87
N ARG A 176 9.19 0.64 15.10
CA ARG A 176 8.29 -0.12 15.97
C ARG A 176 6.93 -0.37 15.30
N GLY A 177 6.48 -1.62 15.33
CA GLY A 177 5.18 -2.03 14.79
C GLY A 177 5.11 -2.09 13.27
N VAL A 178 6.26 -2.03 12.57
CA VAL A 178 6.34 -2.21 11.12
C VAL A 178 6.95 -3.57 10.82
N GLU A 179 6.20 -4.42 10.12
CA GLU A 179 6.64 -5.71 9.61
C GLU A 179 7.28 -5.54 8.22
N LEU A 180 8.45 -6.14 7.99
CA LEU A 180 9.08 -6.15 6.68
C LEU A 180 8.58 -7.34 5.87
N VAL A 181 8.06 -7.08 4.67
CA VAL A 181 7.77 -8.12 3.68
C VAL A 181 8.60 -7.84 2.44
N CYS A 182 9.40 -8.80 1.99
CA CYS A 182 10.20 -8.67 0.78
C CYS A 182 9.74 -9.66 -0.29
N THR A 183 9.46 -9.17 -1.48
CA THR A 183 9.12 -10.00 -2.64
C THR A 183 10.16 -9.80 -3.72
N LYS A 184 10.78 -10.88 -4.17
CA LYS A 184 11.50 -10.86 -5.45
C LYS A 184 10.44 -10.98 -6.54
N PHE A 185 10.59 -10.26 -7.66
CA PHE A 185 9.74 -10.49 -8.82
C PHE A 185 9.93 -11.96 -9.25
N LYS A 186 8.97 -12.82 -8.88
CA LYS A 186 8.76 -14.10 -9.53
C LYS A 186 7.92 -13.76 -10.75
N ASP A 187 8.57 -13.72 -11.90
CA ASP A 187 7.96 -13.63 -13.22
C ASP A 187 7.29 -12.26 -13.54
N ARG A 188 8.07 -11.39 -14.21
CA ARG A 188 7.56 -10.47 -15.22
C ARG A 188 8.12 -10.89 -16.57
#